data_AF-A0A939ZU98-F1
#
_entry.id   AF-A0A939ZU98-F1
#
_cell.length_a   1.000
_cell.length_b   1.000
_cell.length_c   1.000
_cell.angle_alpha   90.00
_cell.angle_beta   90.00
_cell.angle_gamma   90.00
#
_symmetry.space_group_name_H-M   'P 1'
#
loop_
_entity.id
_entity.type
_entity.pdbx_description
1 polymer ?
#
loop_
_entity_poly.entity_id
_entity_poly.type
_entity_poly.pdbx_seq_one_letter_code
_entity_poly.pdbx_strand_id
1 'polypeptide(L)'
;MLYASDLFVYGNACIGEMGTGTAAGASVSGGECSNGADASGGGIYSFNGHIYLGYKNASTPAVGGDKWTGGIYRNYAADGGGGIFLGNYSELLMAGGNVSRNMAATTDEYGGGGAIYIHSEAEKAVISGGKIEQNKTAGTGGNVGGGAVYNLKSLEITGGEICENSANKGGAICNGQTGSEGTLSISGGKIHDNTADTSGGAVCQVAGTFSMSGSPYIPYGVTAESGGTPTTLKGAGKNDVYLANNQYITVDGSVTLPTGASGANATITPSSWTRGIVVAQGKNNTALPAGNEYATSIKYRLALAGADGDGWEAEFTSDEKKAKIFAPIYVAAAGAYDATTNPGGYRKCGSKGLDTNIGTKSAPYATVTKALTDLKDSSKDRKIYIDGKVTDNVSIKNGSSSYGGNVLAQSLTLTGATTTSITEETADCLDGGGADRTLYIKPQSGSMPVT
;
A
#
# COMPACT_ATOMS: atom_id res chain seq x y z
N MET A 1 34.12 -4.46 7.89
CA MET A 1 33.48 -4.51 9.22
C MET A 1 33.87 -3.25 9.98
N LEU A 2 32.90 -2.55 10.56
CA LEU A 2 33.08 -1.41 11.46
C LEU A 2 32.66 -1.83 12.86
N TYR A 3 33.51 -1.56 13.85
CA TYR A 3 33.22 -1.80 15.26
C TYR A 3 33.54 -0.54 16.04
N ALA A 4 32.55 0.08 16.69
CA ALA A 4 32.74 1.31 17.49
C ALA A 4 33.54 2.40 16.73
N SER A 5 33.22 2.60 15.44
CA SER A 5 33.98 3.45 14.52
C SER A 5 33.07 4.16 13.53
N ASP A 6 33.55 5.29 13.02
CA ASP A 6 32.86 6.09 12.00
C ASP A 6 33.45 5.85 10.61
N LEU A 7 32.59 5.72 9.60
CA LEU A 7 32.97 5.66 8.20
C LEU A 7 32.35 6.83 7.43
N PHE A 8 33.21 7.68 6.85
CA PHE A 8 32.80 8.77 5.96
C PHE A 8 33.14 8.39 4.52
N VAL A 9 32.14 8.41 3.64
CA VAL A 9 32.30 8.09 2.21
C VAL A 9 31.86 9.28 1.36
N TYR A 10 32.77 9.83 0.56
CA TYR A 10 32.50 10.95 -0.34
C TYR A 10 33.41 10.87 -1.59
N GLY A 11 33.25 11.81 -2.53
CA GLY A 11 33.99 11.79 -3.80
C GLY A 11 33.59 10.60 -4.71
N ASN A 12 34.56 9.83 -5.19
CA ASN A 12 34.33 8.72 -6.13
C ASN A 12 34.53 7.32 -5.51
N ALA A 13 34.57 7.23 -4.17
CA ALA A 13 34.80 5.97 -3.46
C ALA A 13 33.75 4.90 -3.83
N CYS A 14 34.20 3.67 -4.08
CA CYS A 14 33.33 2.54 -4.40
C CYS A 14 33.62 1.36 -3.46
N ILE A 15 32.56 0.68 -3.04
CA ILE A 15 32.64 -0.57 -2.26
C ILE A 15 32.00 -1.66 -3.11
N GLY A 16 32.82 -2.57 -3.60
CA GLY A 16 32.47 -3.50 -4.68
C GLY A 16 32.80 -2.93 -6.06
N GLU A 17 32.35 -3.59 -7.12
CA GLU A 17 32.77 -3.30 -8.50
C GLU A 17 31.64 -2.74 -9.38
N MET A 18 31.97 -1.68 -10.12
CA MET A 18 31.11 -1.04 -11.14
C MET A 18 31.16 -1.76 -12.50
N GLY A 19 30.96 -3.08 -12.54
CA GLY A 19 30.63 -3.81 -13.79
C GLY A 19 29.21 -3.50 -14.32
N THR A 20 28.76 -4.19 -15.37
CA THR A 20 27.41 -4.07 -15.97
C THR A 20 26.50 -5.32 -15.82
N GLY A 21 27.02 -6.43 -15.28
CA GLY A 21 26.24 -7.66 -15.03
C GLY A 21 25.23 -7.55 -13.88
N THR A 22 24.07 -8.19 -13.99
CA THR A 22 23.17 -8.39 -12.84
C THR A 22 23.84 -9.31 -11.82
N ALA A 23 23.72 -9.05 -10.51
CA ALA A 23 24.00 -10.08 -9.50
C ALA A 23 22.98 -11.22 -9.72
N ALA A 24 23.38 -12.24 -10.49
CA ALA A 24 22.53 -13.37 -10.82
C ALA A 24 22.28 -14.21 -9.56
N GLY A 25 21.07 -14.76 -9.48
CA GLY A 25 20.56 -15.42 -8.30
C GLY A 25 21.41 -16.58 -7.80
N ALA A 26 21.44 -16.72 -6.48
CA ALA A 26 21.53 -17.98 -5.75
C ALA A 26 22.35 -19.09 -6.44
N SER A 27 23.66 -18.89 -6.55
CA SER A 27 24.62 -19.98 -6.47
C SER A 27 25.97 -19.39 -6.09
N VAL A 28 26.42 -19.68 -4.87
CA VAL A 28 27.77 -19.33 -4.37
C VAL A 28 28.83 -20.25 -5.02
N SER A 29 28.68 -20.53 -6.31
CA SER A 29 29.63 -21.30 -7.09
C SER A 29 29.74 -20.72 -8.50
N GLY A 30 30.40 -19.57 -8.60
CA GLY A 30 30.95 -19.03 -9.85
C GLY A 30 30.17 -17.88 -10.51
N GLY A 31 30.48 -16.64 -10.09
CA GLY A 31 30.18 -15.36 -10.77
C GLY A 31 28.84 -14.72 -10.38
N GLU A 32 28.71 -13.47 -9.91
CA GLU A 32 29.54 -12.26 -10.00
C GLU A 32 29.12 -11.28 -8.87
N CYS A 33 29.38 -11.61 -7.59
CA CYS A 33 29.32 -10.61 -6.52
C CYS A 33 30.74 -10.07 -6.26
N SER A 34 30.85 -8.77 -5.99
CA SER A 34 32.15 -8.12 -5.75
C SER A 34 32.69 -8.45 -4.37
N ASN A 35 31.82 -8.36 -3.36
CA ASN A 35 32.09 -8.84 -2.00
C ASN A 35 30.96 -9.77 -1.57
N GLY A 36 31.28 -10.79 -0.78
CA GLY A 36 30.33 -11.76 -0.25
C GLY A 36 30.54 -12.01 1.23
N ALA A 37 29.45 -12.13 1.98
CA ALA A 37 29.45 -12.55 3.38
C ALA A 37 28.57 -13.79 3.57
N ASP A 38 29.07 -14.78 4.30
CA ASP A 38 28.31 -16.00 4.67
C ASP A 38 27.24 -15.74 5.73
N ALA A 39 27.16 -14.51 6.24
CA ALA A 39 26.10 -14.05 7.14
C ALA A 39 25.56 -12.71 6.63
N SER A 40 25.91 -11.59 7.29
CA SER A 40 25.35 -10.27 7.00
C SER A 40 26.39 -9.23 6.56
N GLY A 41 25.94 -8.18 5.87
CA GLY A 41 26.77 -7.01 5.58
C GLY A 41 27.80 -7.23 4.48
N GLY A 42 27.36 -7.69 3.30
CA GLY A 42 28.24 -8.09 2.20
C GLY A 42 29.22 -6.99 1.76
N GLY A 43 28.76 -5.74 1.70
CA GLY A 43 29.62 -4.58 1.46
C GLY A 43 30.15 -3.98 2.77
N ILE A 44 29.24 -3.62 3.67
CA ILE A 44 29.56 -3.01 4.96
C ILE A 44 28.76 -3.70 6.06
N TYR A 45 29.46 -4.22 7.05
CA TYR A 45 28.88 -4.63 8.33
C TYR A 45 29.25 -3.60 9.40
N SER A 46 28.27 -3.01 10.07
CA SER A 46 28.49 -2.09 11.20
C SER A 46 27.94 -2.65 12.51
N PHE A 47 28.71 -2.47 13.58
CA PHE A 47 28.32 -2.77 14.95
C PHE A 47 28.86 -1.65 15.86
N ASN A 48 27.97 -0.97 16.59
CA ASN A 48 28.24 0.26 17.34
C ASN A 48 28.92 1.36 16.50
N GLY A 49 28.77 1.33 15.17
CA GLY A 49 29.47 2.23 14.26
C GLY A 49 28.52 3.11 13.46
N HIS A 50 29.00 4.28 13.07
CA HIS A 50 28.24 5.26 12.30
C HIS A 50 28.73 5.30 10.84
N ILE A 51 27.81 5.19 9.89
CA ILE A 51 28.10 5.25 8.45
C ILE A 51 27.53 6.54 7.88
N TYR A 52 28.38 7.33 7.24
CA TYR A 52 28.03 8.62 6.65
C TYR A 52 28.34 8.61 5.14
N LEU A 53 27.32 8.28 4.34
CA LEU A 53 27.39 8.16 2.89
C LEU A 53 27.04 9.48 2.19
N GLY A 54 28.01 10.08 1.49
CA GLY A 54 27.87 11.41 0.92
C GLY A 54 28.10 12.53 1.92
N TYR A 55 28.94 12.32 2.93
CA TYR A 55 29.23 13.29 3.99
C TYR A 55 30.74 13.45 4.19
N LYS A 56 31.17 14.68 4.49
CA LYS A 56 32.58 14.97 4.86
C LYS A 56 32.84 14.76 6.36
N ASN A 57 31.79 14.88 7.16
CA ASN A 57 31.78 14.71 8.60
C ASN A 57 30.34 14.44 9.06
N ALA A 58 30.13 14.17 10.35
CA ALA A 58 28.87 13.69 10.91
C ALA A 58 27.65 14.64 10.74
N SER A 59 27.86 15.88 10.29
CA SER A 59 26.78 16.86 10.14
C SER A 59 26.77 17.58 8.79
N THR A 60 27.75 17.35 7.92
CA THR A 60 27.92 18.12 6.67
C THR A 60 27.89 17.21 5.44
N PRO A 61 26.79 17.24 4.66
CA PRO A 61 26.75 16.58 3.36
C PRO A 61 27.86 17.09 2.44
N ALA A 62 28.46 16.19 1.67
CA ALA A 62 29.43 16.52 0.65
C ALA A 62 28.71 17.09 -0.59
N VAL A 63 29.16 18.26 -1.05
CA VAL A 63 28.57 19.01 -2.17
C VAL A 63 29.63 19.32 -3.23
N GLY A 64 29.19 19.73 -4.42
CA GLY A 64 30.10 20.09 -5.51
C GLY A 64 30.99 18.93 -5.95
N GLY A 65 32.28 19.19 -6.18
CA GLY A 65 33.26 18.17 -6.59
C GLY A 65 33.50 17.05 -5.57
N ASP A 66 33.12 17.25 -4.31
CA ASP A 66 33.23 16.24 -3.25
C ASP A 66 31.98 15.38 -3.10
N LYS A 67 30.89 15.70 -3.83
CA LYS A 67 29.65 14.93 -3.79
C LYS A 67 29.97 13.47 -4.09
N TRP A 68 29.40 12.56 -3.28
CA TRP A 68 29.60 11.14 -3.52
C TRP A 68 28.90 10.71 -4.82
N THR A 69 29.71 10.29 -5.79
CA THR A 69 29.29 9.79 -7.11
C THR A 69 29.58 8.30 -7.29
N GLY A 70 30.37 7.72 -6.38
CA GLY A 70 30.57 6.28 -6.29
C GLY A 70 29.39 5.58 -5.62
N GLY A 71 29.62 4.36 -5.15
CA GLY A 71 28.53 3.55 -4.62
C GLY A 71 28.94 2.24 -3.98
N ILE A 72 27.92 1.52 -3.51
CA ILE A 72 28.02 0.19 -2.92
C ILE A 72 27.35 -0.76 -3.90
N TYR A 73 28.17 -1.55 -4.60
CA TYR A 73 27.77 -2.28 -5.80
C TYR A 73 28.01 -3.78 -5.68
N ARG A 74 27.02 -4.57 -6.12
CA ARG A 74 27.15 -6.04 -6.29
C ARG A 74 27.64 -6.81 -5.07
N ASN A 75 27.26 -6.38 -3.89
CA ASN A 75 27.61 -7.09 -2.68
C ASN A 75 26.57 -8.15 -2.35
N TYR A 76 27.01 -9.24 -1.73
CA TYR A 76 26.18 -10.38 -1.38
C TYR A 76 26.26 -10.68 0.12
N ALA A 77 25.11 -11.00 0.72
CA ALA A 77 25.02 -11.53 2.06
C ALA A 77 24.08 -12.75 2.08
N ALA A 78 24.46 -13.81 2.79
CA ALA A 78 23.60 -14.97 2.96
C ALA A 78 22.33 -14.63 3.76
N ASP A 79 22.40 -13.74 4.75
CA ASP A 79 21.26 -13.41 5.63
C ASP A 79 20.64 -12.05 5.30
N GLY A 80 21.37 -10.97 5.58
CA GLY A 80 20.80 -9.63 5.48
C GLY A 80 21.83 -8.56 5.18
N GLY A 81 21.37 -7.49 4.53
CA GLY A 81 22.22 -6.35 4.24
C GLY A 81 23.27 -6.70 3.20
N GLY A 82 22.82 -7.08 2.00
CA GLY A 82 23.72 -7.42 0.90
C GLY A 82 24.73 -6.30 0.68
N GLY A 83 24.26 -5.04 0.65
CA GLY A 83 25.09 -3.86 0.68
C GLY A 83 25.58 -3.50 2.09
N ILE A 84 24.65 -3.20 2.99
CA ILE A 84 24.92 -2.65 4.33
C ILE A 84 24.08 -3.38 5.38
N PHE A 85 24.73 -3.80 6.45
CA PHE A 85 24.07 -4.27 7.66
C PHE A 85 24.34 -3.31 8.82
N LEU A 86 23.26 -2.79 9.42
CA LEU A 86 23.31 -1.99 10.65
C LEU A 86 22.95 -2.88 11.83
N GLY A 87 23.99 -3.29 12.57
CA GLY A 87 23.86 -4.01 13.83
C GLY A 87 23.60 -3.05 15.00
N ASN A 88 23.91 -3.53 16.20
CA ASN A 88 23.61 -2.85 17.46
C ASN A 88 24.15 -1.41 17.45
N TYR A 89 23.33 -0.47 17.91
CA TYR A 89 23.66 0.94 18.06
C TYR A 89 24.32 1.58 16.83
N SER A 90 24.07 1.02 15.63
CA SER A 90 24.65 1.53 14.39
C SER A 90 23.72 2.55 13.75
N GLU A 91 24.32 3.58 13.15
CA GLU A 91 23.61 4.65 12.44
C GLU A 91 24.03 4.67 10.97
N LEU A 92 23.08 4.98 10.09
CA LEU A 92 23.37 5.31 8.69
C LEU A 92 22.77 6.68 8.34
N LEU A 93 23.59 7.59 7.82
CA LEU A 93 23.13 8.78 7.12
C LEU A 93 23.55 8.70 5.65
N MET A 94 22.60 8.81 4.73
CA MET A 94 22.83 8.78 3.29
C MET A 94 22.30 10.07 2.63
N ALA A 95 23.19 10.84 2.01
CA ALA A 95 22.89 12.07 1.28
C ALA A 95 23.23 11.99 -0.22
N GLY A 96 23.94 10.94 -0.65
CA GLY A 96 24.40 10.79 -2.03
C GLY A 96 24.85 9.39 -2.37
N GLY A 97 25.48 9.25 -3.54
CA GLY A 97 25.93 7.97 -4.10
C GLY A 97 24.81 7.02 -4.52
N ASN A 98 25.22 5.82 -4.90
CA ASN A 98 24.32 4.76 -5.36
C ASN A 98 24.55 3.46 -4.57
N VAL A 99 23.48 2.86 -4.05
CA VAL A 99 23.53 1.51 -3.45
C VAL A 99 22.76 0.60 -4.39
N SER A 100 23.46 -0.17 -5.22
CA SER A 100 22.79 -0.94 -6.26
C SER A 100 23.33 -2.33 -6.56
N ARG A 101 22.43 -3.17 -7.08
CA ARG A 101 22.70 -4.56 -7.46
C ARG A 101 23.21 -5.43 -6.31
N ASN A 102 22.92 -5.05 -5.08
CA ASN A 102 23.26 -5.84 -3.91
C ASN A 102 22.18 -6.90 -3.66
N MET A 103 22.58 -8.03 -3.09
CA MET A 103 21.70 -9.17 -2.89
C MET A 103 21.81 -9.73 -1.47
N ALA A 104 20.65 -10.00 -0.86
CA ALA A 104 20.52 -10.85 0.32
C ALA A 104 19.79 -12.14 -0.08
N ALA A 105 20.33 -13.31 0.27
CA ALA A 105 19.79 -14.61 -0.14
C ALA A 105 19.42 -15.50 1.05
N THR A 106 18.70 -14.91 2.02
CA THR A 106 18.30 -15.62 3.24
C THR A 106 17.45 -16.84 2.97
N THR A 107 17.83 -17.95 3.60
CA THR A 107 16.98 -19.15 3.69
C THR A 107 16.10 -19.12 4.93
N ASP A 108 16.37 -18.20 5.84
CA ASP A 108 15.68 -18.09 7.12
C ASP A 108 14.40 -17.28 6.99
N GLU A 109 13.50 -17.45 7.95
CA GLU A 109 12.28 -16.65 8.03
C GLU A 109 12.56 -15.17 8.33
N TYR A 110 13.77 -14.82 8.76
CA TYR A 110 14.14 -13.52 9.30
C TYR A 110 15.39 -12.99 8.58
N GLY A 111 15.20 -12.40 7.40
CA GLY A 111 16.30 -11.85 6.60
C GLY A 111 15.80 -11.00 5.43
N GLY A 112 16.68 -10.20 4.85
CA GLY A 112 16.31 -9.31 3.74
C GLY A 112 17.23 -8.11 3.55
N GLY A 113 16.71 -7.05 2.93
CA GLY A 113 17.46 -5.81 2.79
C GLY A 113 18.61 -5.98 1.82
N GLY A 114 18.30 -6.38 0.58
CA GLY A 114 19.32 -6.59 -0.46
C GLY A 114 20.31 -5.43 -0.52
N ALA A 115 19.83 -4.20 -0.36
CA ALA A 115 20.67 -3.03 -0.11
C ALA A 115 21.04 -2.87 1.37
N ILE A 116 20.05 -2.63 2.24
CA ILE A 116 20.26 -2.20 3.63
C ILE A 116 19.40 -3.05 4.56
N TYR A 117 20.02 -3.62 5.57
CA TYR A 117 19.33 -4.26 6.68
C TYR A 117 19.50 -3.43 7.96
N ILE A 118 18.39 -3.04 8.56
CA ILE A 118 18.36 -2.27 9.81
C ILE A 118 17.91 -3.21 10.92
N HIS A 119 18.86 -3.66 11.75
CA HIS A 119 18.57 -4.56 12.86
C HIS A 119 17.73 -3.87 13.95
N SER A 120 16.97 -4.65 14.72
CA SER A 120 16.08 -4.14 15.79
C SER A 120 16.82 -3.39 16.90
N GLU A 121 18.11 -3.67 17.05
CA GLU A 121 19.02 -3.03 18.00
C GLU A 121 19.85 -1.89 17.39
N ALA A 122 19.67 -1.58 16.11
CA ALA A 122 20.30 -0.41 15.49
C ALA A 122 19.79 0.90 16.10
N GLU A 123 20.44 2.03 15.79
CA GLU A 123 19.95 3.34 16.19
C GLU A 123 18.89 3.84 15.20
N LYS A 124 19.31 4.09 13.94
CA LYS A 124 18.43 4.54 12.84
C LYS A 124 19.16 4.51 11.50
N ALA A 125 18.40 4.61 10.42
CA ALA A 125 18.88 4.99 9.11
C ALA A 125 18.12 6.23 8.58
N VAL A 126 18.84 7.16 7.96
CA VAL A 126 18.27 8.36 7.33
C VAL A 126 18.73 8.43 5.88
N ILE A 127 17.77 8.50 4.96
CA ILE A 127 18.00 8.67 3.52
C ILE A 127 17.47 10.05 3.13
N SER A 128 18.39 10.99 2.90
CA SER A 128 18.10 12.35 2.46
C SER A 128 18.43 12.60 0.99
N GLY A 129 19.16 11.67 0.36
CA GLY A 129 19.56 11.75 -1.03
C GLY A 129 20.22 10.46 -1.53
N GLY A 130 20.74 10.52 -2.76
CA GLY A 130 21.31 9.35 -3.43
C GLY A 130 20.25 8.45 -4.09
N LYS A 131 20.70 7.31 -4.61
CA LYS A 131 19.86 6.34 -5.32
C LYS A 131 20.05 4.94 -4.73
N ILE A 132 18.96 4.21 -4.53
CA ILE A 132 18.99 2.80 -4.12
C ILE A 132 18.23 1.99 -5.16
N GLU A 133 18.94 1.23 -5.99
CA GLU A 133 18.33 0.60 -7.15
C GLU A 133 18.80 -0.81 -7.47
N GLN A 134 17.93 -1.58 -8.13
CA GLN A 134 18.25 -2.91 -8.64
C GLN A 134 18.77 -3.88 -7.58
N ASN A 135 18.46 -3.63 -6.30
CA ASN A 135 18.81 -4.55 -5.22
C ASN A 135 17.74 -5.63 -5.10
N LYS A 136 18.17 -6.80 -4.63
CA LYS A 136 17.32 -7.98 -4.58
C LYS A 136 17.40 -8.70 -3.25
N THR A 137 16.24 -9.13 -2.78
CA THR A 137 16.17 -10.19 -1.78
C THR A 137 15.68 -11.47 -2.46
N ALA A 138 16.49 -12.53 -2.45
CA ALA A 138 16.23 -13.77 -3.19
C ALA A 138 15.74 -14.94 -2.31
N GLY A 139 15.45 -14.69 -1.04
CA GLY A 139 15.04 -15.73 -0.10
C GLY A 139 13.63 -16.29 -0.33
N THR A 140 13.45 -17.56 0.04
CA THR A 140 12.16 -18.29 -0.07
C THR A 140 11.36 -18.30 1.22
N GLY A 141 11.89 -17.74 2.31
CA GLY A 141 11.22 -17.67 3.61
C GLY A 141 9.99 -16.76 3.58
N GLY A 142 8.93 -17.14 4.30
CA GLY A 142 7.61 -16.48 4.22
C GLY A 142 7.56 -15.01 4.66
N ASN A 143 8.57 -14.50 5.38
CA ASN A 143 8.65 -13.09 5.84
C ASN A 143 9.84 -12.32 5.26
N VAL A 144 10.50 -12.88 4.24
CA VAL A 144 11.65 -12.28 3.60
C VAL A 144 11.22 -11.10 2.72
N GLY A 145 11.87 -9.94 2.87
CA GLY A 145 11.45 -8.75 2.15
C GLY A 145 12.46 -7.60 2.05
N GLY A 146 12.00 -6.48 1.51
CA GLY A 146 12.75 -5.23 1.43
C GLY A 146 13.90 -5.33 0.43
N GLY A 147 13.61 -5.49 -0.86
CA GLY A 147 14.65 -5.66 -1.88
C GLY A 147 15.72 -4.57 -1.81
N ALA A 148 15.31 -3.34 -1.49
CA ALA A 148 16.21 -2.31 -0.99
C ALA A 148 16.41 -2.43 0.53
N VAL A 149 15.39 -2.09 1.34
CA VAL A 149 15.55 -1.91 2.78
C VAL A 149 14.65 -2.84 3.58
N TYR A 150 15.26 -3.60 4.49
CA TYR A 150 14.54 -4.34 5.53
C TYR A 150 14.68 -3.60 6.86
N ASN A 151 13.57 -3.06 7.36
CA ASN A 151 13.57 -2.18 8.52
C ASN A 151 12.93 -2.83 9.75
N LEU A 152 13.72 -3.10 10.77
CA LEU A 152 13.25 -3.59 12.07
C LEU A 152 13.38 -2.55 13.19
N LYS A 153 13.71 -1.29 12.86
CA LYS A 153 13.96 -0.25 13.86
C LYS A 153 13.43 1.12 13.45
N SER A 154 14.25 1.93 12.77
CA SER A 154 13.93 3.31 12.43
C SER A 154 14.54 3.65 11.08
N LEU A 155 13.68 4.01 10.14
CA LEU A 155 14.05 4.47 8.81
C LEU A 155 13.33 5.79 8.52
N GLU A 156 14.11 6.83 8.23
CA GLU A 156 13.62 8.12 7.80
C GLU A 156 14.03 8.37 6.35
N ILE A 157 13.07 8.77 5.50
CA ILE A 157 13.30 9.13 4.10
C ILE A 157 12.80 10.54 3.87
N THR A 158 13.74 11.47 3.66
CA THR A 158 13.44 12.88 3.37
C THR A 158 13.72 13.25 1.92
N GLY A 159 14.44 12.40 1.19
CA GLY A 159 14.81 12.60 -0.20
C GLY A 159 15.40 11.35 -0.85
N GLY A 160 16.00 11.52 -2.03
CA GLY A 160 16.57 10.41 -2.80
C GLY A 160 15.56 9.64 -3.64
N GLU A 161 16.06 8.62 -4.33
CA GLU A 161 15.29 7.77 -5.25
C GLU A 161 15.51 6.29 -4.93
N ILE A 162 14.42 5.53 -4.74
CA ILE A 162 14.45 4.09 -4.49
C ILE A 162 13.66 3.41 -5.62
N CYS A 163 14.35 2.69 -6.51
CA CYS A 163 13.69 2.16 -7.70
C CYS A 163 14.24 0.83 -8.22
N GLU A 164 13.43 0.12 -9.00
CA GLU A 164 13.82 -1.14 -9.65
C GLU A 164 14.30 -2.23 -8.66
N ASN A 165 13.95 -2.13 -7.38
CA ASN A 165 14.29 -3.15 -6.39
C ASN A 165 13.24 -4.27 -6.38
N SER A 166 13.68 -5.48 -6.02
CA SER A 166 12.81 -6.66 -6.03
C SER A 166 12.96 -7.56 -4.82
N ALA A 167 11.84 -8.10 -4.33
CA ALA A 167 11.79 -9.06 -3.23
C ALA A 167 10.48 -9.86 -3.27
N ASN A 168 10.30 -10.80 -2.35
CA ASN A 168 9.00 -11.45 -2.17
C ASN A 168 7.95 -10.47 -1.60
N LYS A 169 8.31 -9.74 -0.54
CA LYS A 169 7.52 -8.67 0.10
C LYS A 169 8.31 -7.38 0.14
N GLY A 170 7.68 -6.23 -0.09
CA GLY A 170 8.37 -4.95 0.01
C GLY A 170 9.47 -4.83 -1.03
N GLY A 171 9.13 -4.70 -2.31
CA GLY A 171 10.13 -4.66 -3.39
C GLY A 171 11.21 -3.61 -3.13
N ALA A 172 10.80 -2.42 -2.68
CA ALA A 172 11.70 -1.46 -2.05
C ALA A 172 11.85 -1.72 -0.55
N ILE A 173 10.80 -1.48 0.24
CA ILE A 173 10.89 -1.46 1.70
C ILE A 173 9.96 -2.51 2.31
N CYS A 174 10.48 -3.32 3.22
CA CYS A 174 9.66 -4.10 4.15
C CYS A 174 9.84 -3.52 5.55
N ASN A 175 8.76 -3.06 6.16
CA ASN A 175 8.78 -2.39 7.46
C ASN A 175 8.13 -3.25 8.55
N GLY A 176 8.95 -3.56 9.55
CA GLY A 176 8.62 -4.47 10.64
C GLY A 176 8.48 -5.93 10.20
N GLN A 177 8.32 -6.78 11.19
CA GLN A 177 7.95 -8.18 11.06
C GLN A 177 7.15 -8.60 12.29
N THR A 178 6.55 -9.79 12.26
CA THR A 178 5.90 -10.36 13.44
C THR A 178 6.91 -10.45 14.59
N GLY A 179 6.64 -9.77 15.72
CA GLY A 179 7.51 -9.77 16.90
C GLY A 179 8.64 -8.73 16.89
N SER A 180 8.83 -7.94 15.82
CA SER A 180 9.78 -6.82 15.81
C SER A 180 9.24 -5.67 14.96
N GLU A 181 9.00 -4.54 15.62
CA GLU A 181 8.34 -3.38 15.01
C GLU A 181 9.35 -2.42 14.38
N GLY A 182 9.10 -2.04 13.12
CA GLY A 182 9.84 -0.98 12.43
C GLY A 182 9.07 0.35 12.46
N THR A 183 9.80 1.45 12.60
CA THR A 183 9.31 2.81 12.38
C THR A 183 9.79 3.30 11.02
N LEU A 184 8.87 3.61 10.13
CA LEU A 184 9.14 4.17 8.81
C LEU A 184 8.52 5.56 8.72
N SER A 185 9.32 6.59 8.43
CA SER A 185 8.84 7.94 8.15
C SER A 185 9.29 8.37 6.76
N ILE A 186 8.35 8.82 5.92
CA ILE A 186 8.65 9.33 4.58
C ILE A 186 8.07 10.75 4.44
N SER A 187 8.95 11.74 4.39
CA SER A 187 8.60 13.16 4.22
C SER A 187 8.94 13.71 2.83
N GLY A 188 9.68 12.95 2.03
CA GLY A 188 10.07 13.31 0.67
C GLY A 188 10.68 12.12 -0.08
N GLY A 189 11.27 12.39 -1.23
CA GLY A 189 11.88 11.37 -2.09
C GLY A 189 10.88 10.65 -2.98
N LYS A 190 11.41 9.78 -3.84
CA LYS A 190 10.66 9.06 -4.88
C LYS A 190 10.89 7.56 -4.78
N ILE A 191 9.83 6.77 -4.68
CA ILE A 191 9.87 5.30 -4.62
C ILE A 191 9.06 4.77 -5.79
N HIS A 192 9.71 4.29 -6.85
CA HIS A 192 9.04 3.92 -8.11
C HIS A 192 9.63 2.67 -8.76
N ASP A 193 8.86 2.00 -9.62
CA ASP A 193 9.31 0.83 -10.38
C ASP A 193 9.85 -0.35 -9.55
N ASN A 194 9.51 -0.41 -8.26
CA ASN A 194 9.85 -1.54 -7.41
C ASN A 194 8.79 -2.63 -7.53
N THR A 195 9.23 -3.88 -7.40
CA THR A 195 8.36 -5.04 -7.60
C THR A 195 8.48 -6.04 -6.46
N ALA A 196 7.33 -6.52 -5.99
CA ALA A 196 7.23 -7.65 -5.09
C ALA A 196 6.49 -8.80 -5.78
N ASP A 197 6.79 -10.03 -5.37
CA ASP A 197 6.07 -11.21 -5.86
C ASP A 197 4.70 -11.35 -5.17
N THR A 198 4.61 -11.02 -3.88
CA THR A 198 3.40 -11.27 -3.08
C THR A 198 2.77 -10.01 -2.51
N SER A 199 3.54 -9.06 -2.00
CA SER A 199 2.97 -7.92 -1.26
C SER A 199 3.84 -6.68 -1.31
N GLY A 200 3.25 -5.55 -1.73
CA GLY A 200 3.84 -4.22 -1.60
C GLY A 200 5.10 -4.04 -2.45
N GLY A 201 4.94 -3.70 -3.73
CA GLY A 201 6.09 -3.45 -4.59
C GLY A 201 6.94 -2.29 -4.09
N ALA A 202 6.32 -1.23 -3.58
CA ALA A 202 7.05 -0.11 -2.97
C ALA A 202 7.30 -0.38 -1.49
N VAL A 203 6.23 -0.52 -0.71
CA VAL A 203 6.31 -0.70 0.74
C VAL A 203 5.42 -1.86 1.14
N CYS A 204 5.94 -2.79 1.94
CA CYS A 204 5.13 -3.75 2.67
C CYS A 204 5.18 -3.39 4.16
N GLN A 205 4.08 -2.81 4.67
CA GLN A 205 3.91 -2.47 6.07
C GLN A 205 3.39 -3.70 6.82
N VAL A 206 4.27 -4.39 7.53
CA VAL A 206 3.94 -5.62 8.26
C VAL A 206 3.58 -5.30 9.72
N ALA A 207 4.44 -4.56 10.41
CA ALA A 207 4.28 -4.22 11.83
C ALA A 207 4.94 -2.86 12.15
N GLY A 208 4.65 -2.33 13.34
CA GLY A 208 5.14 -1.02 13.78
C GLY A 208 4.39 0.14 13.14
N THR A 209 5.10 1.20 12.77
CA THR A 209 4.49 2.44 12.25
C THR A 209 5.02 2.81 10.89
N PHE A 210 4.13 3.34 10.03
CA PHE A 210 4.49 4.00 8.79
C PHE A 210 3.83 5.37 8.76
N SER A 211 4.63 6.44 8.76
CA SER A 211 4.16 7.83 8.68
C SER A 211 4.55 8.52 7.37
N MET A 212 3.65 9.39 6.90
CA MET A 212 3.87 10.28 5.76
C MET A 212 3.61 11.74 6.14
N SER A 213 4.47 12.62 5.64
CA SER A 213 4.38 14.09 5.74
C SER A 213 5.05 14.74 4.52
N GLY A 214 5.14 16.06 4.39
CA GLY A 214 5.88 16.72 3.32
C GLY A 214 5.41 16.39 1.90
N SER A 215 6.33 15.92 1.04
CA SER A 215 6.07 15.61 -0.38
C SER A 215 6.63 14.27 -0.89
N PRO A 216 6.30 13.12 -0.26
CA PRO A 216 6.72 11.79 -0.71
C PRO A 216 6.04 11.41 -2.02
N TYR A 217 6.71 10.65 -2.87
CA TYR A 217 6.11 10.19 -4.13
C TYR A 217 6.34 8.71 -4.40
N ILE A 218 5.25 7.94 -4.32
CA ILE A 218 5.16 6.50 -4.51
C ILE A 218 4.11 6.24 -5.61
N PRO A 219 4.41 6.60 -6.87
CA PRO A 219 3.47 6.42 -7.98
C PRO A 219 3.14 4.95 -8.17
N TYR A 220 1.92 4.63 -8.59
CA TYR A 220 1.59 3.24 -8.87
C TYR A 220 2.42 2.70 -10.03
N GLY A 221 2.84 1.44 -9.97
CA GLY A 221 3.63 0.83 -11.04
C GLY A 221 2.83 0.71 -12.33
N VAL A 222 3.45 1.06 -13.46
CA VAL A 222 2.88 0.93 -14.80
C VAL A 222 3.66 -0.11 -15.62
N THR A 223 3.01 -0.82 -16.56
CA THR A 223 3.71 -1.71 -17.52
C THR A 223 4.04 -1.04 -18.85
N ALA A 224 3.40 0.08 -19.18
CA ALA A 224 3.65 0.82 -20.41
C ALA A 224 3.37 2.31 -20.21
N GLU A 225 4.29 3.13 -20.72
CA GLU A 225 4.11 4.56 -20.91
C GLU A 225 4.05 4.81 -22.42
N SER A 226 2.95 5.38 -22.90
CA SER A 226 2.90 5.98 -24.24
C SER A 226 2.74 7.48 -24.06
N GLY A 227 3.80 8.23 -24.37
CA GLY A 227 3.78 9.70 -24.23
C GLY A 227 3.66 10.21 -22.79
N GLY A 228 4.22 9.49 -21.80
CA GLY A 228 4.19 9.89 -20.38
C GLY A 228 2.85 9.68 -19.67
N THR A 229 1.88 9.04 -20.34
CA THR A 229 0.61 8.66 -19.73
C THR A 229 0.64 7.16 -19.39
N PRO A 230 0.40 6.77 -18.12
CA PRO A 230 0.17 5.38 -17.72
C PRO A 230 -0.89 4.70 -18.59
N THR A 231 -0.53 3.70 -19.41
CA THR A 231 -1.51 3.01 -20.27
C THR A 231 -2.02 1.70 -19.68
N THR A 232 -1.35 1.16 -18.66
CA THR A 232 -1.81 -0.02 -17.91
C THR A 232 -1.28 0.03 -16.48
N LEU A 233 -2.19 0.22 -15.54
CA LEU A 233 -1.89 0.11 -14.11
C LEU A 233 -1.64 -1.37 -13.78
N LYS A 234 -0.60 -1.65 -12.98
CA LYS A 234 -0.29 -3.01 -12.55
C LYS A 234 -1.27 -3.51 -11.47
N GLY A 235 -1.12 -4.76 -11.00
CA GLY A 235 -1.86 -5.33 -9.88
C GLY A 235 -1.08 -5.26 -8.56
N ALA A 236 -1.51 -6.01 -7.53
CA ALA A 236 -0.81 -6.10 -6.25
C ALA A 236 0.69 -6.44 -6.40
N GLY A 237 1.54 -5.84 -5.55
CA GLY A 237 2.99 -6.07 -5.57
C GLY A 237 3.75 -5.24 -6.59
N LYS A 238 3.13 -4.22 -7.20
CA LYS A 238 3.74 -3.43 -8.28
C LYS A 238 3.76 -1.96 -7.94
N ASN A 239 4.84 -1.58 -7.26
CA ASN A 239 5.07 -0.27 -6.67
C ASN A 239 3.89 0.28 -5.84
N ASP A 240 3.16 -0.60 -5.16
CA ASP A 240 2.11 -0.27 -4.19
C ASP A 240 2.63 -0.29 -2.75
N VAL A 241 1.90 0.40 -1.88
CA VAL A 241 1.97 0.29 -0.43
C VAL A 241 0.99 -0.78 0.01
N TYR A 242 1.52 -1.94 0.41
CA TYR A 242 0.75 -2.99 1.04
C TYR A 242 0.63 -2.76 2.54
N LEU A 243 -0.60 -2.82 3.06
CA LEU A 243 -0.88 -2.71 4.49
C LEU A 243 -1.31 -4.08 5.03
N ALA A 244 -0.51 -4.67 5.92
CA ALA A 244 -0.89 -5.89 6.63
C ALA A 244 -2.12 -5.68 7.53
N ASN A 245 -2.63 -6.76 8.12
CA ASN A 245 -3.83 -6.71 8.95
C ASN A 245 -3.71 -5.64 10.05
N ASN A 246 -4.72 -4.77 10.14
CA ASN A 246 -4.81 -3.65 11.08
C ASN A 246 -3.72 -2.56 10.94
N GLN A 247 -2.94 -2.57 9.86
CA GLN A 247 -1.98 -1.51 9.55
C GLN A 247 -2.63 -0.38 8.75
N TYR A 248 -2.09 0.83 8.91
CA TYR A 248 -2.53 2.04 8.22
C TYR A 248 -1.37 3.03 8.13
N ILE A 249 -1.48 3.99 7.20
CA ILE A 249 -0.53 5.10 7.08
C ILE A 249 -0.89 6.16 8.12
N THR A 250 0.07 6.55 8.94
CA THR A 250 -0.05 7.70 9.85
C THR A 250 0.25 8.98 9.09
N VAL A 251 -0.67 9.93 9.07
CA VAL A 251 -0.46 11.23 8.42
C VAL A 251 0.01 12.23 9.46
N ASP A 252 1.25 12.71 9.31
CA ASP A 252 1.94 13.61 10.23
C ASP A 252 2.06 15.03 9.63
N GLY A 253 0.98 15.80 9.70
CA GLY A 253 0.92 17.12 9.07
C GLY A 253 0.52 17.05 7.59
N SER A 254 1.01 18.00 6.77
CA SER A 254 0.64 18.09 5.36
C SER A 254 1.36 17.05 4.52
N VAL A 255 0.65 16.34 3.64
CA VAL A 255 1.22 15.51 2.57
C VAL A 255 0.85 16.14 1.25
N THR A 256 1.78 16.44 0.36
CA THR A 256 1.54 17.17 -0.90
C THR A 256 2.23 16.47 -2.05
N LEU A 257 1.71 16.55 -3.28
CA LEU A 257 2.45 16.03 -4.43
C LEU A 257 3.73 16.87 -4.63
N PRO A 258 4.86 16.24 -4.99
CA PRO A 258 6.01 16.99 -5.45
C PRO A 258 5.66 17.86 -6.67
N THR A 259 6.36 18.98 -6.83
CA THR A 259 6.20 19.85 -8.00
C THR A 259 6.37 19.06 -9.31
N GLY A 260 5.39 19.16 -10.20
CA GLY A 260 5.39 18.48 -11.50
C GLY A 260 4.91 17.03 -11.45
N ALA A 261 4.60 16.46 -10.28
CA ALA A 261 3.98 15.16 -10.17
C ALA A 261 2.45 15.23 -10.37
N SER A 262 1.88 14.16 -10.90
CA SER A 262 0.43 13.98 -11.05
C SER A 262 -0.03 12.67 -10.38
N GLY A 263 -1.33 12.56 -10.11
CA GLY A 263 -1.92 11.39 -9.48
C GLY A 263 -1.80 11.43 -7.96
N ALA A 264 -1.39 10.31 -7.37
CA ALA A 264 -1.32 10.13 -5.91
C ALA A 264 0.10 10.07 -5.37
N ASN A 265 0.26 10.48 -4.10
CA ASN A 265 1.49 10.31 -3.34
C ASN A 265 1.78 8.83 -3.06
N ALA A 266 0.76 8.00 -2.87
CA ALA A 266 0.90 6.56 -2.77
C ALA A 266 -0.32 5.82 -3.29
N THR A 267 -0.16 4.57 -3.72
CA THR A 267 -1.27 3.66 -4.02
C THR A 267 -1.28 2.53 -3.01
N ILE A 268 -2.44 2.24 -2.41
CA ILE A 268 -2.60 1.36 -1.27
C ILE A 268 -3.27 0.04 -1.67
N THR A 269 -2.74 -1.06 -1.16
CA THR A 269 -3.31 -2.41 -1.24
C THR A 269 -3.42 -3.01 0.16
N PRO A 270 -4.61 -3.09 0.78
CA PRO A 270 -4.77 -3.79 2.05
C PRO A 270 -4.57 -5.31 1.89
N SER A 271 -4.12 -5.97 2.95
CA SER A 271 -3.95 -7.44 3.03
C SER A 271 -5.23 -8.24 2.82
N SER A 272 -6.34 -7.66 3.25
CA SER A 272 -7.66 -8.23 3.09
C SER A 272 -8.67 -7.11 2.90
N TRP A 273 -9.64 -7.37 2.04
CA TRP A 273 -10.75 -6.46 1.85
C TRP A 273 -11.78 -6.65 2.95
N THR A 274 -12.17 -5.55 3.60
CA THR A 274 -13.41 -5.44 4.38
C THR A 274 -13.94 -4.02 4.22
N ARG A 275 -15.24 -3.88 3.99
CA ARG A 275 -15.86 -2.57 3.80
C ARG A 275 -15.68 -1.69 5.02
N GLY A 276 -15.11 -0.51 4.81
CA GLY A 276 -14.77 0.44 5.86
C GLY A 276 -13.40 0.21 6.51
N ILE A 277 -12.53 -0.63 5.93
CA ILE A 277 -11.15 -0.82 6.43
C ILE A 277 -10.41 0.52 6.48
N VAL A 278 -9.76 0.82 7.60
CA VAL A 278 -8.95 2.03 7.78
C VAL A 278 -7.63 1.86 7.07
N VAL A 279 -7.24 2.85 6.27
CA VAL A 279 -5.95 2.85 5.55
C VAL A 279 -5.09 4.05 5.83
N ALA A 280 -5.67 5.11 6.40
CA ALA A 280 -4.91 6.23 6.93
C ALA A 280 -5.52 6.80 8.21
N GLN A 281 -4.68 7.34 9.08
CA GLN A 281 -5.09 7.98 10.33
C GLN A 281 -4.19 9.20 10.64
N GLY A 282 -4.78 10.28 11.14
CA GLY A 282 -4.00 11.44 11.60
C GLY A 282 -3.14 11.10 12.82
N LYS A 283 -1.90 11.57 12.84
CA LYS A 283 -0.98 11.35 13.96
C LYS A 283 -1.60 11.83 15.27
N ASN A 284 -1.35 11.10 16.36
CA ASN A 284 -1.90 11.39 17.68
C ASN A 284 -3.44 11.49 17.70
N ASN A 285 -4.12 10.82 16.77
CA ASN A 285 -5.58 10.88 16.62
C ASN A 285 -6.07 12.32 16.41
N THR A 286 -5.28 13.12 15.69
CA THR A 286 -5.70 14.43 15.19
C THR A 286 -6.52 14.25 13.92
N ALA A 287 -7.33 15.26 13.56
CA ALA A 287 -8.03 15.27 12.29
C ALA A 287 -7.00 15.16 11.16
N LEU A 288 -7.31 14.34 10.15
CA LEU A 288 -6.57 14.40 8.91
C LEU A 288 -6.69 15.82 8.36
N PRO A 289 -5.65 16.38 7.74
CA PRO A 289 -5.68 17.77 7.28
C PRO A 289 -6.90 18.05 6.39
N ALA A 290 -7.89 18.77 6.93
CA ALA A 290 -9.12 19.16 6.26
C ALA A 290 -9.10 20.66 5.94
N GLY A 291 -9.54 21.00 4.74
CA GLY A 291 -9.67 22.38 4.27
C GLY A 291 -9.85 22.40 2.77
N ASN A 292 -11.10 22.57 2.30
CA ASN A 292 -11.62 22.95 0.97
C ASN A 292 -10.90 22.63 -0.37
N GLU A 293 -9.61 22.34 -0.41
CA GLU A 293 -8.89 21.62 -1.47
C GLU A 293 -8.28 20.29 -0.96
N TYR A 294 -8.19 20.11 0.36
CA TYR A 294 -7.45 19.05 1.05
C TYR A 294 -8.28 17.80 1.38
N ALA A 295 -9.58 17.93 1.68
CA ALA A 295 -10.45 16.79 1.98
C ALA A 295 -10.80 15.97 0.71
N THR A 296 -10.94 16.64 -0.44
CA THR A 296 -10.93 15.99 -1.77
C THR A 296 -9.56 15.42 -2.10
N SER A 297 -8.47 16.04 -1.62
CA SER A 297 -7.10 15.61 -1.96
C SER A 297 -6.63 14.33 -1.29
N ILE A 298 -7.12 13.89 -0.12
CA ILE A 298 -6.64 12.61 0.43
C ILE A 298 -7.06 11.43 -0.47
N LYS A 299 -8.25 11.51 -1.11
CA LYS A 299 -8.68 10.57 -2.16
C LYS A 299 -7.76 10.61 -3.39
N TYR A 300 -7.10 11.75 -3.65
CA TYR A 300 -6.12 11.92 -4.72
C TYR A 300 -4.68 11.66 -4.28
N ARG A 301 -4.33 11.77 -3.00
CA ARG A 301 -2.96 11.62 -2.47
C ARG A 301 -2.68 10.19 -2.03
N LEU A 302 -3.72 9.45 -1.66
CA LEU A 302 -3.67 8.01 -1.47
C LEU A 302 -4.68 7.38 -2.45
N ALA A 303 -4.18 6.77 -3.52
CA ALA A 303 -5.00 6.00 -4.44
C ALA A 303 -5.19 4.57 -3.93
N LEU A 304 -6.21 3.88 -4.42
CA LEU A 304 -6.51 2.50 -4.06
C LEU A 304 -6.24 1.60 -5.25
N ALA A 305 -5.48 0.52 -5.04
CA ALA A 305 -5.31 -0.51 -6.05
C ALA A 305 -6.55 -1.41 -6.08
N GLY A 306 -7.23 -1.48 -7.22
CA GLY A 306 -8.41 -2.33 -7.39
C GLY A 306 -8.90 -2.32 -8.84
N ALA A 307 -9.53 -3.41 -9.26
CA ALA A 307 -10.01 -3.57 -10.64
C ALA A 307 -10.93 -2.41 -11.03
N ASP A 308 -10.61 -1.75 -12.14
CA ASP A 308 -11.42 -0.73 -12.79
C ASP A 308 -12.84 -1.29 -13.01
N GLY A 309 -13.75 -1.00 -12.09
CA GLY A 309 -15.11 -1.55 -12.12
C GLY A 309 -15.83 -1.61 -10.78
N ASP A 310 -15.13 -1.83 -9.66
CA ASP A 310 -15.79 -2.00 -8.35
C ASP A 310 -16.22 -0.70 -7.67
N GLY A 311 -15.77 0.45 -8.19
CA GLY A 311 -16.17 1.77 -7.69
C GLY A 311 -15.61 2.05 -6.29
N TRP A 312 -14.37 1.66 -6.03
CA TRP A 312 -13.68 1.90 -4.76
C TRP A 312 -13.64 3.41 -4.44
N GLU A 313 -14.00 3.76 -3.21
CA GLU A 313 -14.03 5.14 -2.73
C GLU A 313 -13.32 5.29 -1.39
N ALA A 314 -12.72 6.45 -1.17
CA ALA A 314 -12.26 6.85 0.15
C ALA A 314 -13.40 7.52 0.91
N GLU A 315 -13.68 7.05 2.13
CA GLU A 315 -14.60 7.68 3.08
C GLU A 315 -13.85 8.13 4.33
N PHE A 316 -14.34 9.17 4.99
CA PHE A 316 -13.78 9.67 6.24
C PHE A 316 -14.73 9.41 7.42
N THR A 317 -14.15 9.18 8.60
CA THR A 317 -14.94 9.24 9.84
C THR A 317 -15.53 10.62 10.06
N SER A 318 -16.60 10.72 10.85
CA SER A 318 -17.28 11.99 11.14
C SER A 318 -16.38 13.02 11.83
N ASP A 319 -15.36 12.56 12.56
CA ASP A 319 -14.32 13.40 13.18
C ASP A 319 -13.11 13.65 12.26
N GLU A 320 -13.15 13.14 11.03
CA GLU A 320 -12.13 13.27 9.99
C GLU A 320 -10.75 12.71 10.36
N LYS A 321 -10.64 11.94 11.46
CA LYS A 321 -9.36 11.40 11.94
C LYS A 321 -8.87 10.21 11.15
N LYS A 322 -9.75 9.51 10.43
CA LYS A 322 -9.44 8.28 9.71
C LYS A 322 -10.02 8.30 8.30
N ALA A 323 -9.21 7.82 7.35
CA ALA A 323 -9.65 7.50 6.01
C ALA A 323 -9.87 5.99 5.90
N LYS A 324 -11.00 5.62 5.34
CA LYS A 324 -11.47 4.26 5.14
C LYS A 324 -11.62 3.98 3.65
N ILE A 325 -11.42 2.72 3.27
CA ILE A 325 -11.82 2.26 1.95
C ILE A 325 -13.26 1.76 2.04
N PHE A 326 -14.07 2.25 1.10
CA PHE A 326 -15.44 1.86 0.91
C PHE A 326 -15.64 1.35 -0.53
N ALA A 327 -16.63 0.50 -0.71
CA ALA A 327 -17.14 0.12 -2.02
C ALA A 327 -18.67 0.09 -1.96
N PRO A 328 -19.37 0.57 -3.00
CA PRO A 328 -20.81 0.44 -3.09
C PRO A 328 -21.25 -1.02 -2.92
N ILE A 329 -22.46 -1.21 -2.41
CA ILE A 329 -22.98 -2.54 -2.12
C ILE A 329 -23.80 -3.03 -3.32
N TYR A 330 -23.44 -4.19 -3.86
CA TYR A 330 -24.13 -4.82 -4.98
C TYR A 330 -24.75 -6.16 -4.56
N VAL A 331 -25.95 -6.41 -5.07
CA VAL A 331 -26.70 -7.67 -4.95
C VAL A 331 -27.06 -8.11 -6.37
N ALA A 332 -26.89 -9.40 -6.67
CA ALA A 332 -27.26 -9.98 -7.96
C ALA A 332 -27.92 -11.36 -7.78
N ALA A 333 -28.71 -11.78 -8.76
CA ALA A 333 -29.37 -13.09 -8.73
C ALA A 333 -28.37 -14.26 -8.54
N ALA A 334 -28.75 -15.23 -7.70
CA ALA A 334 -28.01 -16.48 -7.53
C ALA A 334 -28.33 -17.47 -8.67
N GLY A 335 -27.34 -18.17 -9.23
CA GLY A 335 -27.57 -19.17 -10.29
C GLY A 335 -26.34 -19.55 -11.11
N ALA A 336 -26.47 -20.43 -12.10
CA ALA A 336 -25.39 -20.76 -13.05
C ALA A 336 -25.23 -19.62 -14.09
N TYR A 337 -23.99 -19.17 -14.33
CA TYR A 337 -23.62 -18.15 -15.30
C TYR A 337 -23.22 -18.93 -16.53
N ASP A 338 -23.95 -18.71 -17.61
CA ASP A 338 -23.66 -19.33 -18.90
C ASP A 338 -23.02 -18.29 -19.82
N ALA A 339 -21.70 -18.44 -20.02
CA ALA A 339 -20.92 -17.59 -20.91
C ALA A 339 -21.26 -17.81 -22.39
N THR A 340 -21.97 -18.90 -22.74
CA THR A 340 -22.19 -19.31 -24.14
C THR A 340 -23.38 -18.63 -24.80
N THR A 341 -24.35 -18.14 -24.03
CA THR A 341 -25.57 -17.50 -24.56
C THR A 341 -25.44 -15.99 -24.78
N ASN A 342 -24.29 -15.37 -24.50
CA ASN A 342 -24.11 -13.93 -24.70
C ASN A 342 -22.68 -13.52 -25.12
N PRO A 343 -22.26 -13.80 -26.36
CA PRO A 343 -20.86 -13.66 -26.80
C PRO A 343 -20.39 -12.20 -27.01
N GLY A 344 -21.24 -11.20 -26.80
CA GLY A 344 -20.93 -9.77 -26.99
C GLY A 344 -21.60 -8.82 -26.00
N GLY A 345 -22.18 -9.33 -24.90
CA GLY A 345 -22.91 -8.53 -23.93
C GLY A 345 -22.01 -7.97 -22.82
N TYR A 346 -21.81 -6.66 -22.89
CA TYR A 346 -21.19 -5.77 -21.91
C TYR A 346 -21.37 -6.19 -20.44
N ARG A 347 -20.26 -6.15 -19.70
CA ARG A 347 -20.03 -6.64 -18.34
C ARG A 347 -21.17 -6.27 -17.36
N LYS A 348 -22.11 -7.21 -17.22
CA LYS A 348 -23.10 -7.36 -16.14
C LYS A 348 -22.37 -7.41 -14.79
N CYS A 349 -23.01 -7.18 -13.62
CA CYS A 349 -22.32 -7.35 -12.32
C CYS A 349 -21.48 -8.63 -12.35
N GLY A 350 -20.17 -8.51 -12.12
CA GLY A 350 -19.14 -9.36 -12.73
C GLY A 350 -19.16 -10.84 -12.35
N SER A 351 -20.06 -11.29 -11.48
CA SER A 351 -20.22 -12.68 -11.07
C SER A 351 -21.64 -12.95 -10.59
N LYS A 352 -22.01 -14.24 -10.54
CA LYS A 352 -23.18 -14.74 -9.80
C LYS A 352 -23.22 -14.17 -8.38
N GLY A 353 -24.41 -13.87 -7.86
CA GLY A 353 -24.56 -13.55 -6.44
C GLY A 353 -24.31 -14.78 -5.57
N LEU A 354 -23.45 -14.64 -4.55
CA LEU A 354 -23.30 -15.60 -3.45
C LEU A 354 -23.22 -14.81 -2.14
N ASP A 355 -23.85 -15.27 -1.08
CA ASP A 355 -23.76 -14.58 0.22
C ASP A 355 -22.41 -14.80 0.93
N THR A 356 -21.54 -15.62 0.33
CA THR A 356 -20.12 -15.74 0.68
C THR A 356 -19.23 -14.71 -0.03
N ASN A 357 -19.77 -13.96 -1.01
CA ASN A 357 -19.03 -12.88 -1.68
C ASN A 357 -18.86 -11.67 -0.75
N ILE A 358 -18.24 -10.60 -1.26
CA ILE A 358 -17.89 -9.39 -0.50
C ILE A 358 -18.82 -8.18 -0.81
N GLY A 359 -19.81 -8.37 -1.67
CA GLY A 359 -20.81 -7.36 -2.02
C GLY A 359 -20.29 -6.21 -2.88
N THR A 360 -19.20 -6.40 -3.63
CA THR A 360 -18.70 -5.44 -4.62
C THR A 360 -19.33 -5.72 -5.99
N LYS A 361 -19.09 -4.87 -6.99
CA LYS A 361 -19.66 -5.07 -8.33
C LYS A 361 -19.17 -6.36 -8.98
N SER A 362 -17.90 -6.71 -8.78
CA SER A 362 -17.24 -7.91 -9.28
C SER A 362 -17.61 -9.18 -8.51
N ALA A 363 -17.96 -9.03 -7.23
CA ALA A 363 -18.37 -10.12 -6.33
C ALA A 363 -19.60 -9.70 -5.51
N PRO A 364 -20.79 -9.62 -6.13
CA PRO A 364 -22.02 -9.16 -5.48
C PRO A 364 -22.59 -10.19 -4.52
N TYR A 365 -23.39 -9.75 -3.56
CA TYR A 365 -24.19 -10.62 -2.69
C TYR A 365 -25.32 -11.32 -3.45
N ALA A 366 -25.84 -12.43 -2.92
CA ALA A 366 -27.03 -13.08 -3.47
C ALA A 366 -28.33 -12.48 -2.93
N THR A 367 -28.30 -11.98 -1.69
CA THR A 367 -29.48 -11.51 -0.97
C THR A 367 -29.34 -10.06 -0.51
N VAL A 368 -30.48 -9.38 -0.41
CA VAL A 368 -30.55 -8.06 0.24
C VAL A 368 -30.28 -8.22 1.74
N THR A 369 -30.74 -9.32 2.34
CA THR A 369 -30.45 -9.71 3.72
C THR A 369 -28.96 -9.65 4.00
N LYS A 370 -28.12 -10.26 3.16
CA LYS A 370 -26.66 -10.21 3.34
C LYS A 370 -26.11 -8.80 3.16
N ALA A 371 -26.58 -8.06 2.16
CA ALA A 371 -26.16 -6.67 1.93
C ALA A 371 -26.43 -5.75 3.14
N LEU A 372 -27.54 -5.93 3.84
CA LEU A 372 -27.86 -5.14 5.04
C LEU A 372 -26.85 -5.31 6.17
N THR A 373 -26.14 -6.45 6.24
CA THR A 373 -25.11 -6.69 7.27
C THR A 373 -23.87 -5.80 7.13
N ASP A 374 -23.72 -5.11 6.00
CA ASP A 374 -22.62 -4.19 5.72
C ASP A 374 -22.98 -2.71 5.85
N LEU A 375 -24.21 -2.41 6.26
CA LEU A 375 -24.63 -1.07 6.66
C LEU A 375 -24.15 -0.79 8.09
N LYS A 376 -22.97 -0.20 8.19
CA LYS A 376 -22.18 -0.08 9.45
C LYS A 376 -21.98 1.37 9.93
N ASP A 377 -22.65 2.35 9.34
CA ASP A 377 -22.46 3.78 9.67
C ASP A 377 -23.77 4.57 9.60
N SER A 378 -24.35 4.86 10.76
CA SER A 378 -25.61 5.59 10.89
C SER A 378 -25.53 7.07 10.50
N SER A 379 -24.33 7.59 10.24
CA SER A 379 -24.12 8.98 9.80
C SER A 379 -24.07 9.15 8.28
N LYS A 380 -24.23 8.06 7.51
CA LYS A 380 -24.07 8.07 6.06
C LYS A 380 -25.31 7.55 5.35
N ASP A 381 -25.70 8.22 4.27
CA ASP A 381 -26.65 7.68 3.32
C ASP A 381 -26.04 6.48 2.59
N ARG A 382 -26.83 5.42 2.44
CA ARG A 382 -26.37 4.16 1.84
C ARG A 382 -27.27 3.76 0.70
N LYS A 383 -26.65 3.17 -0.32
CA LYS A 383 -27.31 2.67 -1.52
C LYS A 383 -26.91 1.22 -1.77
N ILE A 384 -27.89 0.37 -2.02
CA ILE A 384 -27.71 -1.02 -2.48
C ILE A 384 -28.18 -1.08 -3.93
N TYR A 385 -27.27 -1.54 -4.80
CA TYR A 385 -27.51 -1.75 -6.21
C TYR A 385 -27.95 -3.19 -6.45
N ILE A 386 -29.07 -3.39 -7.13
CA ILE A 386 -29.65 -4.70 -7.39
C ILE A 386 -29.59 -4.98 -8.90
N ASP A 387 -28.99 -6.10 -9.31
CA ASP A 387 -28.91 -6.55 -10.70
C ASP A 387 -29.73 -7.84 -10.90
N GLY A 388 -30.75 -7.76 -11.75
CA GLY A 388 -31.63 -8.87 -12.09
C GLY A 388 -32.70 -9.19 -11.03
N LYS A 389 -33.33 -10.35 -11.18
CA LYS A 389 -34.41 -10.82 -10.29
C LYS A 389 -33.85 -11.48 -9.04
N VAL A 390 -33.88 -10.76 -7.92
CA VAL A 390 -33.51 -11.26 -6.59
C VAL A 390 -34.78 -11.57 -5.79
N THR A 391 -34.89 -12.78 -5.26
CA THR A 391 -36.01 -13.20 -4.40
C THR A 391 -35.51 -13.30 -2.97
N ASP A 392 -36.00 -12.44 -2.07
CA ASP A 392 -35.58 -12.39 -0.67
C ASP A 392 -36.73 -11.91 0.23
N ASN A 393 -36.80 -12.41 1.46
CA ASN A 393 -37.82 -12.06 2.45
C ASN A 393 -37.19 -11.21 3.56
N VAL A 394 -37.23 -9.88 3.41
CA VAL A 394 -36.50 -8.95 4.28
C VAL A 394 -37.44 -8.06 5.10
N SER A 395 -37.18 -7.95 6.40
CA SER A 395 -37.70 -6.85 7.23
C SER A 395 -36.57 -5.90 7.59
N ILE A 396 -36.74 -4.62 7.24
CA ILE A 396 -35.80 -3.55 7.56
C ILE A 396 -36.44 -2.74 8.70
N LYS A 397 -35.90 -2.85 9.91
CA LYS A 397 -36.35 -2.02 11.04
C LYS A 397 -35.22 -1.12 11.47
N ASN A 398 -35.58 0.07 11.96
CA ASN A 398 -34.61 0.98 12.54
C ASN A 398 -33.98 0.30 13.78
N GLY A 399 -32.66 0.20 13.81
CA GLY A 399 -31.93 -0.41 14.93
C GLY A 399 -32.02 -1.94 15.05
N SER A 400 -32.60 -2.67 14.10
CA SER A 400 -32.45 -4.14 13.96
C SER A 400 -33.03 -4.68 12.64
N SER A 401 -32.37 -5.65 12.02
CA SER A 401 -32.95 -6.48 10.96
C SER A 401 -33.45 -7.81 11.56
N SER A 402 -34.39 -8.49 10.89
CA SER A 402 -34.89 -9.82 11.32
C SER A 402 -33.80 -10.89 11.50
N TYR A 403 -32.57 -10.61 11.04
CA TYR A 403 -31.47 -11.55 10.96
C TYR A 403 -30.25 -11.13 11.79
N GLY A 404 -30.46 -10.30 12.83
CA GLY A 404 -29.52 -10.19 13.96
C GLY A 404 -28.47 -9.09 13.88
N GLY A 405 -28.65 -8.07 13.03
CA GLY A 405 -27.78 -6.88 13.00
C GLY A 405 -28.56 -5.57 12.96
N ASN A 406 -28.06 -4.53 13.62
CA ASN A 406 -28.59 -3.17 13.49
C ASN A 406 -28.29 -2.67 12.08
N VAL A 407 -29.31 -2.24 11.33
CA VAL A 407 -29.11 -1.50 10.08
C VAL A 407 -28.59 -0.12 10.45
N LEU A 408 -27.30 0.15 10.22
CA LEU A 408 -26.66 1.43 10.53
C LEU A 408 -26.44 2.21 9.23
N ALA A 409 -27.41 3.06 8.90
CA ALA A 409 -27.37 4.03 7.81
C ALA A 409 -28.22 5.25 8.19
N GLN A 410 -27.86 6.45 7.71
CA GLN A 410 -28.68 7.66 7.87
C GLN A 410 -29.96 7.55 7.04
N SER A 411 -29.83 7.10 5.79
CA SER A 411 -30.91 6.67 4.91
C SER A 411 -30.45 5.47 4.10
N LEU A 412 -31.40 4.65 3.63
CA LEU A 412 -31.14 3.50 2.77
C LEU A 412 -31.96 3.61 1.49
N THR A 413 -31.27 3.58 0.35
CA THR A 413 -31.85 3.49 -0.98
C THR A 413 -31.59 2.12 -1.58
N LEU A 414 -32.64 1.44 -2.05
CA LEU A 414 -32.51 0.27 -2.92
C LEU A 414 -32.78 0.73 -4.35
N THR A 415 -31.90 0.40 -5.29
CA THR A 415 -32.05 0.79 -6.69
C THR A 415 -31.58 -0.33 -7.59
N GLY A 416 -32.24 -0.52 -8.72
CA GLY A 416 -31.72 -1.33 -9.81
C GLY A 416 -30.47 -0.70 -10.39
N ALA A 417 -29.55 -1.54 -10.85
CA ALA A 417 -28.37 -1.13 -11.57
C ALA A 417 -28.63 -1.23 -13.08
N THR A 418 -28.61 -0.11 -13.80
CA THR A 418 -28.59 -0.10 -15.28
C THR A 418 -27.19 0.27 -15.81
N THR A 419 -26.88 -0.17 -17.02
CA THR A 419 -25.51 -0.40 -17.53
C THR A 419 -24.77 0.84 -18.06
N THR A 420 -25.38 2.03 -18.08
CA THR A 420 -24.74 3.22 -18.71
C THR A 420 -25.00 4.56 -18.04
N SER A 421 -26.01 4.68 -17.18
CA SER A 421 -26.28 5.90 -16.41
C SER A 421 -27.36 5.60 -15.38
N ILE A 422 -27.29 6.26 -14.23
CA ILE A 422 -28.38 6.36 -13.26
C ILE A 422 -29.47 7.26 -13.88
N THR A 423 -30.11 6.80 -14.96
CA THR A 423 -31.27 7.49 -15.55
C THR A 423 -32.51 6.77 -15.05
N GLU A 424 -33.34 7.53 -14.34
CA GLU A 424 -34.47 7.15 -13.49
C GLU A 424 -35.63 6.35 -14.15
N GLU A 425 -35.45 5.65 -15.28
CA GLU A 425 -36.60 5.27 -16.12
C GLU A 425 -36.85 3.78 -16.39
N THR A 426 -36.35 2.85 -15.56
CA THR A 426 -37.02 1.54 -15.46
C THR A 426 -37.25 1.22 -14.00
N ALA A 427 -38.44 1.56 -13.51
CA ALA A 427 -38.88 1.27 -12.15
C ALA A 427 -38.72 -0.24 -11.87
N ASP A 428 -37.76 -0.59 -11.00
CA ASP A 428 -37.70 -1.94 -10.46
C ASP A 428 -38.99 -2.23 -9.72
N CYS A 429 -39.71 -3.26 -10.17
CA CYS A 429 -40.90 -3.71 -9.49
C CYS A 429 -40.50 -4.41 -8.18
N LEU A 430 -40.54 -3.69 -7.06
CA LEU A 430 -40.62 -4.30 -5.72
C LEU A 430 -42.00 -4.96 -5.59
N ASP A 431 -42.18 -6.16 -6.15
CA ASP A 431 -43.46 -6.89 -6.12
C ASP A 431 -43.77 -7.33 -4.69
N GLY A 432 -44.91 -6.82 -4.21
CA GLY A 432 -45.64 -6.91 -2.94
C GLY A 432 -46.17 -8.26 -2.44
N GLY A 433 -46.21 -9.30 -3.28
CA GLY A 433 -47.23 -10.36 -3.20
C GLY A 433 -47.33 -11.31 -1.98
N GLY A 434 -46.68 -11.04 -0.84
CA GLY A 434 -46.77 -11.85 0.38
C GLY A 434 -47.62 -11.19 1.49
N ALA A 435 -48.32 -11.99 2.30
CA ALA A 435 -49.36 -11.54 3.24
C ALA A 435 -48.94 -10.56 4.35
N ASP A 436 -47.64 -10.34 4.59
CA ASP A 436 -47.12 -9.54 5.71
C ASP A 436 -46.22 -8.37 5.24
N ARG A 437 -46.78 -7.40 4.50
CA ARG A 437 -45.99 -6.23 4.05
C ARG A 437 -46.25 -4.95 4.82
N THR A 438 -45.16 -4.37 5.31
CA THR A 438 -45.08 -2.96 5.65
C THR A 438 -43.77 -2.40 5.11
N LEU A 439 -43.85 -1.51 4.11
CA LEU A 439 -42.79 -0.61 3.67
C LEU A 439 -43.06 0.74 4.35
N TYR A 440 -42.22 1.17 5.30
CA TYR A 440 -42.25 2.55 5.80
C TYR A 440 -40.89 3.21 5.57
N ILE A 441 -40.87 4.17 4.66
CA ILE A 441 -39.79 5.15 4.50
C ILE A 441 -40.28 6.46 5.13
N LYS A 442 -39.68 6.85 6.28
CA LYS A 442 -39.35 8.24 6.68
C LYS A 442 -38.69 8.26 8.07
N PRO A 443 -37.71 9.14 8.27
CA PRO A 443 -37.84 10.07 9.38
C PRO A 443 -37.66 11.50 8.85
N GLN A 444 -38.75 12.24 8.73
CA GLN A 444 -38.68 13.70 8.75
C GLN A 444 -39.36 14.18 10.02
N SER A 445 -38.55 14.51 11.03
CA SER A 445 -38.96 15.42 12.09
C SER A 445 -38.94 16.83 11.49
N GLY A 446 -40.09 17.29 11.00
CA GLY A 446 -40.23 18.62 10.42
C GLY A 446 -41.52 18.73 9.64
N SER A 447 -42.54 19.23 10.32
CA SER A 447 -43.79 19.66 9.71
C SER A 447 -43.56 20.61 8.54
N MET A 448 -44.20 20.36 7.39
CA MET A 448 -44.93 21.38 6.61
C MET A 448 -45.81 20.74 5.50
N PRO A 449 -46.89 21.42 5.10
CA PRO A 449 -48.06 20.80 4.49
C PRO A 449 -48.01 20.69 2.96
N VAL A 450 -48.95 19.87 2.51
CA VAL A 450 -49.36 19.53 1.16
C VAL A 450 -49.49 20.73 0.21
N THR A 451 -48.86 20.63 -0.96
CA THR A 451 -49.50 20.67 -2.29
C THR A 451 -48.67 19.89 -3.28
#